data_AF-A0A316LND2-F1
#
_entry.id   AF-A0A316LND2-F1
#
_cell.length_a   1.000
_cell.length_b   1.000
_cell.length_c   1.000
_cell.angle_alpha   90.00
_cell.angle_beta   90.00
_cell.angle_gamma   90.00
#
_symmetry.space_group_name_H-M   'P 1'
#
loop_
_entity.id
_entity.type
_entity.pdbx_description
1 polymer ?
#
loop_
_entity_poly.entity_id
_entity_poly.type
_entity_poly.pdbx_seq_one_letter_code
_entity_poly.pdbx_strand_id
1 'polypeptide(L)' 'MPRLKDTYKAEIVPAMMQKFNYKSVMQVPKLEKVVINMGMGDI' A
#
# COMPACT_ATOMS: atom_id res chain seq x y z
N MET A 1 -12.58 11.10 -1.21
CA MET A 1 -11.23 10.57 -1.51
C MET A 1 -11.37 9.14 -2.04
N PRO A 2 -10.34 8.55 -2.68
CA PRO A 2 -10.40 7.15 -3.13
C PRO A 2 -10.51 6.21 -1.92
N ARG A 3 -11.52 5.32 -1.89
CA ARG A 3 -11.81 4.44 -0.75
C ARG A 3 -10.57 3.72 -0.18
N LEU A 4 -9.76 3.11 -1.04
CA LEU A 4 -8.56 2.38 -0.63
C LEU A 4 -7.48 3.28 -0.02
N LYS A 5 -7.38 4.54 -0.46
CA LYS A 5 -6.43 5.51 0.07
C LYS A 5 -6.83 5.94 1.49
N ASP A 6 -8.13 6.03 1.75
CA ASP A 6 -8.68 6.39 3.05
C ASP A 6 -8.50 5.26 4.06
N THR A 7 -8.86 4.03 3.69
CA THR A 7 -8.60 2.83 4.50
C THR A 7 -7.11 2.68 4.82
N TYR A 8 -6.22 2.92 3.85
CA TYR A 8 -4.77 2.86 4.08
C TYR A 8 -4.32 3.82 5.17
N LYS A 9 -4.76 5.08 5.11
CA LYS A 9 -4.35 6.10 6.09
C LYS A 9 -5.01 5.94 7.45
N ALA A 10 -6.30 5.59 7.48
CA ALA A 10 -7.11 5.57 8.69
C ALA A 10 -6.91 4.29 9.51
N GLU A 11 -6.72 3.16 8.85
CA GLU A 11 -6.71 1.84 9.51
C GLU A 11 -5.36 1.14 9.38
N ILE A 12 -4.80 1.10 8.18
CA ILE A 12 -3.61 0.28 7.90
C ILE A 12 -2.34 0.89 8.50
N VAL A 13 -2.13 2.20 8.34
CA VAL A 13 -0.96 2.91 8.90
C VAL A 13 -0.85 2.75 10.42
N PRO A 14 -1.88 3.04 11.24
CA PRO A 14 -1.78 2.86 12.69
C PRO A 14 -1.61 1.39 13.09
N ALA A 15 -2.29 0.46 12.41
CA ALA A 15 -2.13 -0.97 12.67
C ALA A 15 -0.69 -1.47 12.40
N MET A 16 -0.06 -1.00 11.32
CA MET A 16 1.34 -1.35 11.03
C MET A 16 2.32 -0.69 11.99
N MET A 17 2.13 0.57 12.35
CA MET A 17 2.96 1.27 13.33
C MET A 17 2.98 0.53 14.67
N GLN A 18 1.82 0.07 15.15
CA GLN A 18 1.71 -0.70 16.39
C GLN A 18 2.31 -2.11 16.27
N LYS A 19 2.00 -2.82 15.18
CA LYS A 19 2.47 -4.21 14.99
C LYS A 19 3.99 -4.32 14.84
N PHE A 20 4.62 -3.35 14.19
CA PHE A 20 6.05 -3.37 13.87
C PHE A 20 6.87 -2.34 14.65
N ASN A 21 6.23 -1.60 15.56
CA ASN A 21 6.84 -0.62 16.44
C ASN A 21 7.72 0.42 15.72
N TYR A 22 7.25 0.88 14.55
CA TYR A 22 7.97 1.88 13.76
C TYR A 22 8.04 3.22 14.49
N LYS A 23 9.18 3.91 14.38
CA LYS A 23 9.41 5.21 15.04
C LYS A 23 8.81 6.38 14.27
N SER A 24 8.54 6.21 12.98
CA SER A 24 8.03 7.26 12.11
C SER A 24 7.03 6.72 11.10
N VAL A 25 5.99 7.51 10.83
CA VAL A 25 4.93 7.23 9.84
C VAL A 25 5.52 7.04 8.44
N MET A 26 6.68 7.63 8.17
CA MET A 26 7.39 7.49 6.89
C MET A 26 7.98 6.09 6.68
N GLN A 27 8.16 5.30 7.75
CA GLN A 27 8.66 3.92 7.68
C GLN A 27 7.57 2.92 7.27
N VAL A 28 6.30 3.31 7.31
CA VAL A 28 5.19 2.43 6.93
C VAL A 28 5.24 2.18 5.42
N PRO A 29 5.25 0.90 4.97
CA PRO A 29 5.27 0.54 3.56
C PRO A 29 4.09 1.15 2.79
N LYS A 30 4.37 1.65 1.58
CA LYS A 30 3.39 2.24 0.67
C LYS A 30 3.35 1.47 -0.65
N LEU A 31 2.19 1.41 -1.28
CA LEU A 31 2.05 0.87 -2.63
C LEU A 31 2.60 1.91 -3.63
N GLU A 32 3.71 1.60 -4.28
CA GLU A 32 4.34 2.52 -5.24
C GLU A 32 3.67 2.44 -6.62
N LYS A 33 3.53 1.23 -7.18
CA LYS A 33 2.83 0.99 -8.44
C LYS A 33 2.36 -0.45 -8.54
N VAL A 34 1.30 -0.66 -9.31
CA VAL A 34 0.86 -1.99 -9.76
C VAL A 34 1.10 -2.04 -11.25
N VAL A 35 1.97 -2.96 -11.70
CA VAL A 35 2.23 -3.19 -13.12
C VAL A 35 1.38 -4.37 -13.56
N ILE A 36 0.46 -4.13 -14.49
CA ILE A 36 -0.33 -5.19 -15.12
C ILE A 36 0.31 -5.45 -16.48
N ASN A 37 1.01 -6.57 -16.59
CA ASN A 37 1.55 -7.04 -17.86
C ASN A 37 0.57 -8.06 -18.45
N MET A 38 0.16 -7.85 -19.70
CA MET A 38 -0.57 -8.85 -20.48
C MET A 38 0.26 -9.16 -21.72
N GLY A 39 0.82 -10.37 -21.77
CA GLY A 39 1.48 -10.86 -22.98
C GLY A 39 0.42 -11.35 -23.95
N MET A 40 0.30 -10.71 -25.11
CA MET A 40 -0.46 -11.23 -26.25
C MET A 40 0.56 -11.82 -27.22
N GLY A 41 0.68 -13.15 -27.19
CA GLY A 41 1.43 -13.88 -28.21
C GLY A 41 0.43 -14.29 -29.29
N ASP A 42 0.57 -13.71 -30.48
CA ASP A 42 -0.10 -14.23 -31.67
C ASP A 42 0.59 -15.52 -32.10
N ILE A 43 -0.20 -16.59 -32.31
CA ILE A 43 0.24 -17.85 -32.93
C ILE A 43 0.07 -17.72 -34.44
#